data_AF-A0A084VPI9-F1
#
_entry.id   AF-A0A084VPI9-F1
#
_cell.length_a   1.000
_cell.length_b   1.000
_cell.length_c   1.000
_cell.angle_alpha   90.00
_cell.angle_beta   90.00
_cell.angle_gamma   90.00
#
_symmetry.space_group_name_H-M   'P 1'
#
loop_
_entity.id
_entity.type
_entity.pdbx_description
1 polymer ?
#
loop_
_entity_poly.entity_id
_entity_poly.type
_entity_poly.pdbx_seq_one_letter_code
_entity_poly.pdbx_strand_id
1 'polypeptide(L)'
;MIEKKARPGYRRILKTSAKTLIVIEAVLFGVSYAGWYRLNTNRENYPSVLEAYYQLGETFSGDKKIRAYDEGIWQQEQQAKK
;
A
#
# COMPACT_ATOMS: atom_id res chain seq x y z
N MET A 1 -42.11 -36.91 4.62
CA MET A 1 -40.74 -36.71 4.09
C MET A 1 -40.33 -35.28 4.41
N ILE A 2 -39.14 -35.04 4.96
CA ILE A 2 -38.69 -33.68 5.31
C ILE A 2 -38.17 -33.00 4.03
N GLU A 3 -38.85 -31.94 3.57
CA GLU A 3 -38.39 -31.13 2.44
C GLU A 3 -37.07 -30.45 2.78
N LYS A 4 -36.00 -30.85 2.09
CA LYS A 4 -34.71 -30.16 2.19
C LYS A 4 -34.79 -28.86 1.37
N LYS A 5 -35.15 -27.76 2.03
CA LYS A 5 -35.08 -26.42 1.44
C LYS A 5 -33.63 -26.11 1.05
N ALA A 6 -33.38 -25.87 -0.24
CA ALA A 6 -32.06 -25.52 -0.75
C ALA A 6 -31.52 -24.29 0.01
N ARG A 7 -30.29 -24.37 0.52
CA ARG A 7 -29.64 -23.23 1.20
C ARG A 7 -29.56 -22.04 0.22
N PRO A 8 -29.86 -20.80 0.66
CA PRO A 8 -29.95 -19.66 -0.24
C PRO A 8 -28.58 -19.38 -0.89
N GLY A 9 -28.53 -19.40 -2.23
CA GLY A 9 -27.30 -19.26 -3.03
C GLY A 9 -26.52 -17.98 -2.73
N TYR A 10 -27.20 -16.90 -2.34
CA TYR A 10 -26.59 -15.62 -1.96
C TYR A 10 -25.57 -15.76 -0.81
N ARG A 11 -25.82 -16.64 0.18
CA ARG A 11 -24.87 -16.87 1.28
C ARG A 11 -23.56 -17.49 0.80
N ARG A 12 -23.59 -18.25 -0.30
CA ARG A 12 -22.38 -18.85 -0.91
C ARG A 12 -21.57 -17.80 -1.65
N ILE A 13 -22.24 -16.90 -2.38
CA ILE A 13 -21.61 -15.80 -3.10
C ILE A 13 -20.89 -14.88 -2.10
N LEU A 14 -21.60 -14.40 -1.08
CA LEU A 14 -21.02 -13.56 -0.02
C LEU A 14 -19.77 -14.18 0.62
N LYS A 15 -19.84 -15.47 1.00
CA LYS A 15 -18.68 -16.17 1.60
C LYS A 15 -17.49 -16.26 0.66
N THR A 16 -17.74 -16.44 -0.63
CA THR A 16 -16.67 -16.54 -1.63
C THR A 16 -16.06 -15.17 -1.87
N SER A 17 -16.88 -14.14 -2.06
CA SER A 17 -16.43 -12.76 -2.20
C SER A 17 -15.60 -12.30 -1.01
N ALA A 18 -16.05 -12.57 0.23
CA ALA A 18 -15.31 -12.21 1.43
C ALA A 18 -13.91 -12.86 1.46
N LYS A 19 -13.80 -14.15 1.15
CA LYS A 19 -12.50 -14.83 1.08
C LYS A 19 -11.60 -14.23 0.00
N THR A 20 -12.15 -13.98 -1.18
CA THR A 20 -11.39 -13.39 -2.28
C THR A 20 -10.87 -12.01 -1.92
N LEU A 21 -11.71 -11.16 -1.29
CA LEU A 21 -11.29 -9.83 -0.84
C LEU A 21 -10.16 -9.90 0.18
N ILE A 22 -10.23 -10.81 1.15
CA ILE A 22 -9.16 -10.99 2.15
C ILE A 22 -7.85 -11.42 1.49
N VAL A 23 -7.90 -12.34 0.54
CA VAL A 23 -6.69 -12.79 -0.19
C VAL A 23 -6.10 -11.66 -1.01
N ILE A 24 -6.95 -10.91 -1.74
CA ILE A 24 -6.52 -9.75 -2.52
C ILE A 24 -5.87 -8.71 -1.60
N GLU A 25 -6.51 -8.38 -0.48
CA GLU A 25 -6.00 -7.42 0.49
C GLU A 25 -4.64 -7.86 1.05
N ALA A 26 -4.50 -9.13 1.41
CA ALA A 26 -3.22 -9.67 1.90
C ALA A 26 -2.11 -9.56 0.86
N VAL A 27 -2.42 -9.80 -0.42
CA VAL A 27 -1.46 -9.64 -1.52
C VAL A 27 -1.11 -8.17 -1.73
N LEU A 28 -2.10 -7.27 -1.79
CA LEU A 28 -1.89 -5.84 -1.94
C LEU A 28 -1.07 -5.27 -0.79
N PHE A 29 -1.37 -5.67 0.44
CA PHE A 29 -0.63 -5.29 1.63
C PHE A 29 0.82 -5.78 1.56
N GLY A 30 1.04 -7.05 1.19
CA GLY A 30 2.38 -7.62 1.04
C GLY A 30 3.22 -6.91 -0.01
N VAL A 31 2.64 -6.63 -1.19
CA VAL A 31 3.30 -5.87 -2.26
C VAL A 31 3.61 -4.44 -1.82
N SER A 32 2.66 -3.77 -1.16
CA SER A 32 2.85 -2.40 -0.66
C SER A 32 3.99 -2.32 0.36
N TYR A 33 4.06 -3.27 1.30
CA TYR A 33 5.13 -3.34 2.29
C TYR A 33 6.48 -3.64 1.65
N ALA A 34 6.54 -4.58 0.71
CA ALA A 34 7.77 -4.90 -0.02
C ALA A 34 8.30 -3.69 -0.81
N GLY A 35 7.40 -2.92 -1.45
CA GLY A 35 7.73 -1.67 -2.12
C GLY A 35 8.32 -0.64 -1.16
N TRP A 36 7.63 -0.39 -0.03
CA TRP A 36 8.12 0.52 1.02
C TRP A 36 9.48 0.11 1.57
N TYR A 37 9.66 -1.17 1.88
CA TYR A 37 10.92 -1.70 2.41
C TYR A 37 12.09 -1.50 1.45
N ARG A 38 11.89 -1.79 0.15
CA ARG A 38 12.92 -1.56 -0.87
C ARG A 38 13.25 -0.08 -1.04
N LEU A 39 12.24 0.78 -1.05
CA LEU A 39 12.43 2.22 -1.19
C LEU A 39 13.23 2.80 -0.04
N ASN A 40 13.00 2.34 1.19
CA ASN A 40 13.74 2.85 2.34
C ASN A 40 15.14 2.23 2.50
N THR A 41 15.35 1.01 2.00
CA THR A 41 16.66 0.33 2.09
C THR A 41 17.62 0.76 0.98
N ASN A 42 17.12 1.01 -0.24
CA ASN A 42 17.92 1.31 -1.42
C ASN A 42 17.38 2.55 -2.15
N ARG A 43 17.07 3.60 -1.39
CA ARG A 43 16.41 4.79 -1.89
C ARG A 43 17.09 5.44 -3.09
N GLU A 44 18.42 5.50 -3.04
CA GLU A 44 19.26 6.10 -4.09
C GLU A 44 19.13 5.39 -5.45
N ASN A 45 18.72 4.11 -5.46
CA ASN A 45 18.57 3.31 -6.67
C ASN A 45 17.18 3.46 -7.33
N TYR A 46 16.23 4.14 -6.69
CA TYR A 46 14.85 4.26 -7.19
C TYR A 46 14.31 5.70 -7.19
N PRO A 47 15.02 6.68 -7.81
CA PRO A 47 14.60 8.08 -7.80
C PRO A 47 13.26 8.31 -8.51
N SER A 48 12.96 7.56 -9.57
CA SER A 48 11.70 7.69 -10.32
C SER A 48 10.48 7.22 -9.52
N VAL A 49 10.63 6.16 -8.73
CA VAL A 49 9.54 5.62 -7.89
C VAL A 49 9.25 6.59 -6.74
N LEU A 50 10.29 7.18 -6.17
CA LEU A 50 10.14 8.18 -5.11
C LEU A 50 9.47 9.46 -5.63
N GLU A 51 9.87 9.94 -6.80
CA GLU A 51 9.21 11.10 -7.42
C GLU A 51 7.74 10.80 -7.75
N ALA A 52 7.43 9.61 -8.26
CA ALA A 52 6.05 9.20 -8.52
C ALA A 52 5.22 9.16 -7.22
N TYR A 53 5.79 8.69 -6.11
CA TYR A 53 5.14 8.70 -4.80
C TYR A 53 4.78 10.13 -4.37
N TYR A 54 5.72 11.07 -4.51
CA TYR A 54 5.45 12.48 -4.20
C TYR A 54 4.43 13.11 -5.13
N GLN A 55 4.54 12.90 -6.44
CA GLN A 55 3.61 13.45 -7.42
C GLN A 55 2.19 12.97 -7.20
N LEU A 56 2.01 11.68 -6.87
CA LEU A 56 0.69 11.15 -6.50
C LEU A 56 0.17 11.86 -5.25
N GLY A 57 0.95 11.92 -4.17
CA GLY A 57 0.56 12.60 -2.94
C GLY A 57 0.21 14.08 -3.16
N GLU A 58 1.00 14.79 -3.96
CA GLU A 58 0.78 16.20 -4.32
C GLU A 58 -0.48 16.38 -5.19
N THR A 59 -0.75 15.43 -6.09
CA THR A 59 -1.95 15.46 -6.93
C THR A 59 -3.22 15.27 -6.10
N PHE A 60 -3.20 14.38 -5.10
CA PHE A 60 -4.36 14.12 -4.25
C PHE A 60 -4.53 15.12 -3.10
N SER A 61 -3.42 15.59 -2.51
CA SER A 61 -3.43 16.45 -1.33
C SER A 61 -3.27 17.95 -1.65
N GLY A 62 -2.79 18.30 -2.84
CA GLY A 62 -2.48 19.69 -3.23
C GLY A 62 -1.31 20.33 -2.46
N ASP A 63 -0.58 19.56 -1.65
CA ASP A 63 0.45 20.07 -0.74
C ASP A 63 1.78 19.31 -0.93
N LYS A 64 2.90 20.05 -0.88
CA LYS A 64 4.27 19.54 -1.04
C LYS A 64 5.00 19.33 0.29
N LYS A 65 4.34 19.59 1.43
CA LYS A 65 4.94 19.47 2.77
C LYS A 65 5.58 18.12 3.04
N ILE A 66 5.01 17.03 2.53
CA ILE A 66 5.53 15.67 2.75
C ILE A 66 6.93 15.53 2.13
N ARG A 67 7.12 16.00 0.90
CA ARG A 67 8.41 16.00 0.21
C ARG A 67 9.44 16.82 0.98
N ALA A 68 9.08 18.04 1.35
CA ALA A 68 9.97 18.94 2.10
C ALA A 68 10.35 18.39 3.49
N TYR A 69 9.40 17.76 4.19
CA TYR A 69 9.64 17.13 5.48
C TYR A 69 10.63 15.98 5.35
N ASP A 70 10.42 15.11 4.37
CA ASP A 70 11.26 13.95 4.14
C ASP A 70 12.69 14.34 3.70
N GLU A 71 12.83 15.34 2.82
CA GLU A 71 14.13 15.92 2.48
C GLU A 71 14.86 16.45 3.72
N GLY A 72 14.13 17.06 4.66
CA GLY A 72 14.68 17.53 5.94
C GLY A 72 15.24 16.40 6.80
N ILE A 73 14.50 15.29 6.94
CA ILE A 73 14.97 14.10 7.67
C ILE A 73 16.22 13.52 7.00
N TRP A 74 16.24 13.46 5.67
CA TRP A 74 17.38 12.95 4.93
C TRP A 74 18.65 13.77 5.16
N GLN A 75 18.54 15.10 5.12
CA GLN A 75 19.69 15.98 5.40
C GLN A 75 20.21 15.78 6.83
N GLN A 76 19.32 15.56 7.81
CA GLN A 76 19.71 15.25 9.19
C GLN A 76 20.44 13.91 9.30
N GLU A 77 19.95 12.85 8.64
CA GLU A 77 20.62 11.54 8.64
C GLU A 77 22.02 11.60 8.01
N GLN A 78 22.19 12.37 6.94
CA GLN A 78 23.49 12.57 6.28
C GLN A 78 24.47 13.36 7.14
N GLN A 79 23.98 14.35 7.89
CA GLN A 79 24.78 15.10 8.85
C GLN A 79 25.19 14.23 10.05
N ALA A 80 24.30 13.35 10.54
CA ALA A 80 24.59 12.44 11.64
C ALA A 80 25.57 11.30 11.26
N LYS A 81 25.69 10.98 9.96
CA LYS A 81 26.66 10.01 9.44
C LYS A 81 28.05 10.59 9.16
N LYS A 82 28.20 11.92 9.12
CA LYS A 82 29.49 12.60 8.96
C LYS A 82 30.20 12.79 10.29
#